data_AF-A0A3B0LVW5-F1
#
_entry.id   AF-A0A3B0LVW5-F1
#
_cell.length_a   1.000
_cell.length_b   1.000
_cell.length_c   1.000
_cell.angle_alpha   90.00
_cell.angle_beta   90.00
_cell.angle_gamma   90.00
#
_symmetry.space_group_name_H-M   'P 1'
#
loop_
_entity.id
_entity.type
_entity.pdbx_description
1 polymer ?
#
loop_
_entity_poly.entity_id
_entity_poly.type
_entity_poly.pdbx_seq_one_letter_code
_entity_poly.pdbx_strand_id
1 'polypeptide(L)' 'MLAAHRVPPQLMGSIPCNVGGFGDVEKTAKVFVRNELLPLPSKMKQLNEWLGKEVMRFAEYSLGDE' A
#
# COMPACT_ATOMS: atom_id res chain seq x y z
N MET A 1 12.36 1.66 -15.35
CA MET A 1 11.30 0.63 -15.23
C MET A 1 10.61 0.72 -13.86
N LEU A 2 9.88 1.81 -13.57
CA LEU A 2 9.22 2.00 -12.26
C LEU A 2 7.91 1.21 -12.11
N ALA A 3 7.25 0.87 -13.23
CA ALA A 3 5.99 0.13 -13.25
C ALA A 3 6.07 -1.27 -12.61
N ALA A 4 7.25 -1.90 -12.59
CA ALA A 4 7.45 -3.21 -11.99
C ALA A 4 7.23 -3.20 -10.47
N HIS A 5 7.49 -2.08 -9.80
CA HIS A 5 7.30 -1.95 -8.36
C HIS A 5 5.83 -1.72 -7.97
N ARG A 6 4.95 -1.41 -8.94
CA ARG A 6 3.52 -1.07 -8.73
C ARG A 6 3.27 0.04 -7.69
N VAL A 7 4.31 0.79 -7.29
CA VAL A 7 4.21 1.95 -6.42
C VAL A 7 4.01 3.21 -7.28
N PRO A 8 3.00 4.04 -6.99
CA PRO A 8 2.83 5.33 -7.65
C PRO A 8 4.08 6.23 -7.49
N PRO A 9 4.61 6.84 -8.58
CA PRO A 9 5.80 7.71 -8.52
C PRO A 9 5.73 8.82 -7.48
N GLN A 10 4.54 9.40 -7.32
CA GLN A 10 4.24 10.39 -6.29
C GLN A 10 4.53 9.89 -4.86
N LEU A 11 4.21 8.64 -4.54
CA LEU A 11 4.48 8.04 -3.23
C LEU A 11 5.95 7.63 -3.07
N MET A 12 6.74 7.64 -4.15
CA MET A 12 8.19 7.41 -4.16
C MET A 12 8.99 8.71 -4.06
N GLY A 13 8.36 9.86 -3.79
CA GLY A 13 9.03 11.16 -3.70
C GLY A 13 9.45 11.75 -5.05
N SER A 14 8.91 11.23 -6.16
CA SER A 14 9.18 11.80 -7.48
C SER A 14 8.45 13.13 -7.66
N ILE A 15 9.18 14.18 -8.04
CA ILE A 15 8.65 15.52 -8.30
C ILE A 15 8.10 15.57 -9.74
N PRO A 16 6.85 16.03 -9.96
CA PRO A 16 6.31 16.11 -11.31
C PRO A 16 7.03 17.19 -12.12
N CYS A 17 7.37 16.86 -13.37
CA CYS A 17 7.95 17.83 -14.32
C CYS A 17 6.90 18.73 -14.99
N ASN A 18 5.59 18.44 -14.83
CA ASN A 18 4.51 19.32 -15.26
C ASN A 18 3.60 19.69 -14.08
N VAL A 19 3.00 20.88 -14.13
CA VAL A 19 1.97 21.30 -13.18
C VAL A 19 0.72 20.43 -13.39
N GLY A 20 0.33 19.66 -12.37
CA GLY A 20 -0.87 18.79 -12.39
C GLY A 20 -0.62 17.28 -12.60
N GLY A 21 0.64 16.82 -12.67
CA GLY A 21 0.98 15.48 -13.17
C GLY A 21 0.55 14.25 -12.36
N PHE A 22 0.21 14.39 -11.08
CA PHE A 22 -0.11 13.22 -10.23
C PHE A 22 -1.49 13.23 -9.56
N GLY A 23 -2.20 14.35 -9.59
CA GLY A 23 -3.53 14.46 -8.97
C GLY A 23 -3.47 14.50 -7.44
N ASP A 24 -4.52 13.96 -6.81
CA ASP A 24 -4.72 13.97 -5.35
C ASP A 24 -3.91 12.87 -4.65
N VAL A 25 -3.00 13.28 -3.76
CA VAL A 25 -2.09 12.39 -3.06
C VAL A 25 -2.78 11.42 -2.13
N GLU A 26 -3.81 11.89 -1.43
CA GLU A 26 -4.58 11.13 -0.48
C GLU A 26 -5.34 10.00 -1.20
N LYS A 27 -5.99 10.34 -2.32
CA LYS A 27 -6.70 9.37 -3.15
C LYS A 27 -5.76 8.30 -3.71
N THR A 28 -4.58 8.70 -4.18
CA THR A 28 -3.56 7.75 -4.66
C THR A 28 -3.10 6.82 -3.54
N ALA A 29 -2.85 7.35 -2.33
CA ALA A 29 -2.46 6.55 -1.17
C ALA A 29 -3.54 5.52 -0.79
N LYS A 30 -4.81 5.93 -0.72
CA LYS A 30 -5.94 5.02 -0.42
C LYS A 30 -6.04 3.87 -1.43
N VAL A 31 -5.94 4.17 -2.73
CA VAL A 31 -6.03 3.15 -3.79
C VAL A 31 -4.82 2.22 -3.76
N PHE A 32 -3.61 2.77 -3.60
CA PHE A 32 -2.38 1.98 -3.49
C PHE A 32 -2.44 1.03 -2.29
N VAL A 33 -2.84 1.53 -1.13
CA VAL A 33 -2.92 0.70 0.07
C VAL A 33 -3.95 -0.41 -0.08
N ARG A 34 -5.13 -0.09 -0.61
CA ARG A 34 -6.19 -1.07 -0.85
C ARG A 34 -5.76 -2.18 -1.81
N ASN A 35 -5.11 -1.83 -2.92
CA ASN A 35 -4.87 -2.75 -4.03
C ASN A 35 -3.52 -3.46 -3.96
N GLU A 36 -2.50 -2.84 -3.39
CA GLU A 36 -1.13 -3.36 -3.40
C GLU A 36 -0.65 -3.77 -2.01
N LEU A 37 -0.98 -3.01 -0.95
CA LEU A 37 -0.52 -3.32 0.41
C LEU A 37 -1.42 -4.33 1.13
N LEU A 38 -2.73 -4.10 1.27
CA LEU A 38 -3.64 -4.96 2.05
C LEU A 38 -3.66 -6.45 1.63
N PRO A 39 -3.49 -6.81 0.34
CA PRO A 39 -3.38 -8.22 -0.05
C PRO A 39 -2.15 -8.93 0.53
N LEU A 40 -1.07 -8.21 0.83
CA LEU A 40 0.18 -8.79 1.35
C LEU A 40 0.00 -9.33 2.77
N PRO A 41 -0.49 -8.55 3.77
CA PRO A 41 -0.88 -9.06 5.08
C PRO A 41 -1.83 -10.25 5.01
N SER A 42 -2.79 -10.24 4.08
CA SER A 42 -3.75 -11.34 3.91
C SER A 42 -3.06 -12.65 3.52
N LYS A 43 -2.12 -12.60 2.58
CA LYS A 43 -1.28 -13.77 2.23
C LYS A 43 -0.39 -14.20 3.38
N MET A 44 0.23 -13.25 4.08
CA MET A 44 1.13 -13.54 5.19
C MET A 44 0.41 -14.22 6.37
N LYS A 45 -0.88 -13.89 6.59
CA LYS A 45 -1.71 -14.54 7.64
C LYS A 45 -1.92 -16.03 7.42
N GLN A 46 -1.81 -16.55 6.19
CA GLN A 46 -1.89 -17.99 5.92
C GLN A 46 -0.83 -18.78 6.69
N LEU A 47 0.30 -18.16 7.04
CA LEU A 47 1.33 -18.78 7.87
C LEU A 47 0.81 -19.15 9.27
N ASN A 48 -0.09 -18.36 9.84
CA ASN A 48 -0.70 -18.68 11.13
C ASN A 48 -1.52 -19.97 11.05
N GLU A 49 -2.26 -20.15 9.95
CA GLU A 49 -3.06 -21.36 9.70
C GLU A 49 -2.15 -22.59 9.55
N TRP A 50 -1.05 -22.47 8.81
CA TRP A 50 -0.09 -23.56 8.63
C TRP A 50 0.58 -23.98 9.95
N LEU A 51 0.85 -23.03 10.84
CA LEU A 51 1.49 -23.28 12.13
C LEU A 51 0.50 -23.66 13.24
N GLY A 52 -0.81 -23.50 13.00
CA GLY A 52 -1.85 -23.73 14.01
C GLY A 52 -1.78 -22.75 15.20
N LYS A 53 -1.08 -21.62 15.06
CA LYS A 53 -0.94 -20.59 16.11
C LYS A 53 -0.77 -19.20 15.51
N GLU A 54 -1.31 -18.19 16.18
CA GLU A 54 -1.18 -16.79 15.75
C GLU A 54 0.27 -16.30 16.02
N VAL A 55 1.06 -16.14 14.95
CA VAL A 55 2.43 -15.58 15.01
C VAL A 55 2.55 -14.22 14.33
N MET A 56 1.65 -13.91 13.38
CA MET A 56 1.61 -12.65 12.64
C MET A 56 0.26 -11.96 12.79
N ARG A 57 0.27 -10.71 13.26
CA ARG A 57 -0.91 -9.84 13.31
C ARG A 57 -0.55 -8.49 12.67
N PHE A 58 -1.52 -7.91 11.98
CA PHE A 58 -1.38 -6.62 11.30
C PHE A 58 -2.43 -5.66 11.84
N ALA A 59 -2.05 -4.40 12.03
CA ALA A 59 -2.98 -3.34 12.39
C ALA A 59 -3.89 -2.99 11.21
N GLU A 60 -5.06 -2.45 11.52
CA GLU A 60 -5.92 -1.84 10.51
C GLU A 60 -5.23 -0.59 9.95
N TYR A 61 -5.35 -0.40 8.63
CA TYR A 61 -4.79 0.77 7.99
C TYR A 61 -5.69 1.99 8.22
N SER A 62 -5.08 3.09 8.69
CA SER A 62 -5.67 4.43 8.70
C SER A 62 -4.68 5.41 8.07
N LEU A 63 -5.18 6.35 7.29
CA LEU A 63 -4.36 7.39 6.66
C LEU A 63 -4.11 8.59 7.61
N GLY A 64 -4.66 8.55 8.84
CA GLY A 64 -4.50 9.62 9.81
C GLY A 64 -5.18 10.89 9.34
N ASP A 65 -6.51 10.89 9.33
CA ASP A 65 -7.41 12.05 9.43
C ASP A 65 -8.85 11.50 9.48
N GLU A 66 -9.14 10.80 10.59
CA GLU A 66 -10.40 10.69 11.35
C GLU A 66 -10.05 10.22 12.77
#